data_AF-A0A401X3T9-F1
#
_entry.id   AF-A0A401X3T9-F1
#
_cell.length_a   1.000
_cell.length_b   1.000
_cell.length_c   1.000
_cell.angle_alpha   90.00
_cell.angle_beta   90.00
_cell.angle_gamma   90.00
#
_symmetry.space_group_name_H-M   'P 1'
#
loop_
_entity.id
_entity.type
_entity.pdbx_description
1 polymer ?
#
loop_
_entity_poly.entity_id
_entity_poly.type
_entity_poly.pdbx_seq_one_letter_code
_entity_poly.pdbx_strand_id
1 'polypeptide(L)'
;MVEIVLAHQVDLATWRAATRHYVQKQVLPESISWRVAGKGETPWKLQAPDSADNDEPLNLPRKLVTAVLEALQAHQPERFALLYRVVYRFMHGLLDMEDMREDPDIQQLRELVQNVKQETEQFRLAFSIFSNQRQSKSLHYTPQNYIVEANGRFCIERDAQPWEVITPYRRMWWDGNQLHFAMGEAEAVHVSADMWQKDGQGIWQGYPNTVLVPTLEDVAQASSLASLSAEAMDCRACSLWQPANRTVFGEGVENTPLMFVGEQPGDQEDLAGRPFVGPAGQVFDRALEEAGILRNHVYVTNAVKHFRFTWKNNRRLHQKPDQESVEACRIWLDAERKLVHPKLIVMLGVTAAQSLLKRPVTISRERSRIFQLDEQCSGLVTVHPSYLLRLPNEEAKAREYTRFVEDLRLAQSFITQ
;
A
#
# COMPACT_ATOMS: atom_id res chain seq x y z
N MET A 1 38.75 15.14 -10.95
CA MET A 1 37.33 14.73 -11.02
C MET A 1 37.24 13.39 -10.32
N VAL A 2 36.41 13.30 -9.28
CA VAL A 2 36.17 12.06 -8.53
C VAL A 2 35.11 11.26 -9.27
N GLU A 3 35.37 10.00 -9.57
CA GLU A 3 34.39 9.11 -10.19
C GLU A 3 33.70 8.23 -9.13
N ILE A 4 32.37 8.23 -9.13
CA ILE A 4 31.54 7.37 -8.29
C ILE A 4 30.85 6.33 -9.16
N VAL A 5 31.18 5.06 -8.90
CA VAL A 5 30.62 3.89 -9.60
C VAL A 5 29.55 3.24 -8.73
N LEU A 6 28.30 3.23 -9.18
CA LEU A 6 27.15 2.63 -8.51
C LEU A 6 27.02 1.16 -8.90
N ALA A 7 26.58 0.28 -7.99
CA ALA A 7 26.42 -1.14 -8.28
C ALA A 7 25.31 -1.42 -9.30
N HIS A 8 24.26 -0.60 -9.29
CA HIS A 8 23.11 -0.72 -10.18
C HIS A 8 22.34 0.60 -10.30
N GLN A 9 21.31 0.59 -11.15
CA GLN A 9 20.53 1.78 -11.54
C GLN A 9 19.78 2.48 -10.38
N VAL A 10 19.60 1.80 -9.25
CA VAL A 10 18.89 2.33 -8.07
C VAL A 10 19.67 2.12 -6.79
N ASP A 11 21.00 2.10 -6.87
CA ASP A 11 21.90 1.93 -5.73
C ASP A 11 21.92 3.18 -4.84
N LEU A 12 20.87 3.33 -4.04
CA LEU A 12 20.72 4.40 -3.07
C LEU A 12 21.81 4.33 -1.99
N ALA A 13 22.23 3.13 -1.59
CA ALA A 13 23.22 2.96 -0.53
C ALA A 13 24.57 3.60 -0.90
N THR A 14 25.11 3.28 -2.09
CA THR A 14 26.36 3.85 -2.59
C THR A 14 26.18 5.34 -2.86
N TRP A 15 25.10 5.74 -3.53
CA TRP A 15 24.85 7.15 -3.83
C TRP A 15 24.76 8.00 -2.55
N ARG A 16 24.05 7.52 -1.53
CA ARG A 16 23.90 8.20 -0.24
C ARG A 16 25.22 8.28 0.52
N ALA A 17 26.01 7.22 0.53
CA ALA A 17 27.31 7.21 1.21
C ALA A 17 28.29 8.20 0.56
N ALA A 18 28.40 8.18 -0.78
CA ALA A 18 29.21 9.14 -1.52
C ALA A 18 28.73 10.58 -1.32
N THR A 19 27.41 10.81 -1.40
CA THR A 19 26.82 12.14 -1.20
C THR A 19 27.14 12.70 0.19
N ARG A 20 26.94 11.90 1.24
CA ARG A 20 27.29 12.31 2.62
C ARG A 20 28.76 12.71 2.73
N HIS A 21 29.65 11.87 2.22
CA HIS A 21 31.09 12.10 2.30
C HIS A 21 31.52 13.37 1.57
N TYR A 22 31.09 13.56 0.33
CA TYR A 22 31.59 14.64 -0.51
C TYR A 22 30.91 15.99 -0.28
N VAL A 23 29.65 16.01 0.17
CA VAL A 23 28.98 17.24 0.59
C VAL A 23 29.67 17.84 1.82
N GLN A 24 30.04 17.01 2.80
CA GLN A 24 30.78 17.45 4.00
C GLN A 24 32.17 17.99 3.65
N LYS A 25 32.85 17.36 2.69
CA LYS A 25 34.14 17.81 2.16
C LYS A 25 34.04 19.00 1.18
N GLN A 26 32.85 19.55 0.99
CA GLN A 26 32.60 20.68 0.07
C GLN A 26 33.10 20.44 -1.35
N VAL A 27 33.05 19.19 -1.82
CA VAL A 27 33.44 18.88 -3.20
C VAL A 27 32.35 19.37 -4.14
N LEU A 28 32.72 20.29 -5.03
CA LEU A 28 31.81 20.93 -5.97
C LEU A 28 31.15 19.89 -6.90
N PRO A 29 29.85 20.04 -7.24
CA PRO A 29 29.13 19.10 -8.11
C PRO A 29 29.84 18.79 -9.44
N GLU A 30 30.44 19.78 -10.09
CA GLU A 30 31.20 19.63 -11.34
C GLU A 30 32.50 18.83 -11.20
N SER A 31 32.96 18.62 -9.97
CA SER A 31 34.17 17.83 -9.68
C SER A 31 33.87 16.34 -9.48
N ILE A 32 32.60 15.92 -9.56
CA ILE A 32 32.16 14.54 -9.36
C ILE A 32 31.44 14.01 -10.60
N SER A 33 31.83 12.83 -11.08
CA SER A 33 31.11 12.08 -12.10
C SER A 33 30.43 10.85 -11.50
N TRP A 34 29.30 10.46 -12.08
CA TRP A 34 28.47 9.35 -11.63
C TRP A 34 28.23 8.39 -12.79
N ARG A 35 28.38 7.09 -12.55
CA ARG A 35 28.04 6.04 -13.51
C ARG A 35 27.64 4.75 -12.82
N VAL A 36 26.95 3.88 -13.54
CA VAL A 36 26.66 2.51 -13.08
C VAL A 36 27.78 1.58 -13.52
N ALA A 37 28.09 0.60 -12.67
CA ALA A 37 29.10 -0.42 -12.91
C ALA A 37 28.74 -1.27 -14.14
N GLY A 38 29.71 -1.46 -15.02
CA GLY A 38 29.69 -2.51 -16.03
C GLY A 38 30.02 -3.88 -15.43
N LYS A 39 29.93 -4.92 -16.27
CA LYS A 39 30.18 -6.30 -15.84
C LYS A 39 31.60 -6.47 -15.29
N GLY A 40 31.69 -6.91 -14.03
CA GLY A 40 32.97 -7.17 -13.34
C GLY A 40 33.64 -5.95 -12.71
N GLU A 41 33.04 -4.76 -12.81
CA GLU A 41 33.52 -3.58 -12.12
C GLU A 41 33.13 -3.59 -10.64
N THR A 42 33.96 -2.98 -9.80
CA THR A 42 33.71 -2.88 -8.36
C THR A 42 33.01 -1.56 -8.05
N PRO A 43 31.87 -1.56 -7.34
CA PRO A 43 31.22 -0.33 -6.90
C PRO A 43 32.12 0.50 -5.99
N TRP A 44 31.89 1.82 -6.00
CA TRP A 44 32.55 2.75 -5.11
C TRP A 44 32.29 2.35 -3.65
N LYS A 45 33.34 2.39 -2.85
CA LYS A 45 33.28 2.16 -1.41
C LYS A 45 33.99 3.29 -0.71
N LEU A 46 33.37 3.77 0.36
CA LEU A 46 34.02 4.70 1.28
C LEU A 46 35.27 4.02 1.85
N GLN A 47 36.44 4.64 1.65
CA GLN A 47 37.66 4.22 2.32
C GLN A 47 37.51 4.53 3.82
N ALA A 48 38.09 3.71 4.69
CA ALA A 48 37.97 3.88 6.13
C ALA A 48 38.23 5.34 6.52
N PRO A 49 37.36 5.98 7.33
CA PRO A 49 37.49 7.40 7.63
C PRO A 49 38.83 7.66 8.33
N ASP A 50 39.52 8.73 7.92
CA ASP A 50 40.51 9.33 8.80
C ASP A 50 39.79 9.78 10.07
N SER A 51 40.47 9.72 11.21
CA SER A 51 39.91 10.02 12.55
C SER A 51 39.29 11.42 12.74
N ALA A 52 39.24 12.24 11.69
CA ALA A 52 38.70 13.59 11.64
C ALA A 52 37.40 13.73 10.82
N ASP A 53 36.87 12.68 10.19
CA ASP A 53 35.56 12.76 9.50
C ASP A 53 34.44 12.86 10.56
N ASN A 54 33.83 14.05 10.67
CA ASN A 54 32.63 14.26 11.48
C ASN A 54 31.47 13.44 10.86
N ASP A 55 31.08 12.35 11.53
CA ASP A 55 29.95 11.49 11.13
C ASP A 55 28.58 12.13 11.39
N GLU A 56 28.50 13.46 11.30
CA GLU A 56 27.28 14.21 11.57
C GLU A 56 26.25 13.96 10.45
N PRO A 57 24.99 13.62 10.78
CA PRO A 57 23.98 13.32 9.78
C PRO A 57 23.63 14.56 8.94
N LEU A 58 23.42 14.37 7.63
CA LEU A 58 22.86 15.41 6.77
C LEU A 58 21.40 15.66 7.16
N ASN A 59 21.11 16.84 7.68
CA ASN A 59 19.76 17.23 8.09
C ASN A 59 18.96 17.80 6.92
N LEU A 60 18.34 16.93 6.13
CA LEU A 60 17.48 17.31 5.00
C LEU A 60 15.99 17.34 5.39
N PRO A 61 15.18 18.27 4.85
CA PRO A 61 13.74 18.25 5.00
C PRO A 61 13.14 16.95 4.46
N ARG A 62 12.13 16.39 5.15
CA ARG A 62 11.49 15.13 4.75
C ARG A 62 11.00 15.13 3.30
N LYS A 63 10.43 16.24 2.84
CA LYS A 63 9.95 16.39 1.45
C LYS A 63 11.09 16.25 0.44
N LEU A 64 12.27 16.80 0.74
CA LEU A 64 13.42 16.69 -0.14
C LEU A 64 13.98 15.26 -0.14
N VAL A 65 14.00 14.60 1.03
CA VAL A 65 14.38 13.18 1.10
C VAL A 65 13.46 12.33 0.24
N THR A 66 12.14 12.50 0.36
CA THR A 66 11.16 11.78 -0.49
C THR A 66 11.40 12.01 -1.97
N ALA A 67 11.56 13.27 -2.40
CA ALA A 67 11.83 13.60 -3.79
C ALA A 67 13.13 12.96 -4.32
N VAL A 68 14.18 12.90 -3.50
CA VAL A 68 15.44 12.23 -3.86
C VAL A 68 15.24 10.72 -4.05
N LEU A 69 14.50 10.06 -3.14
CA LEU A 69 14.24 8.62 -3.23
C LEU A 69 13.41 8.25 -4.47
N GLU A 70 12.46 9.10 -4.84
CA GLU A 70 11.63 8.94 -6.04
C GLU A 70 12.45 9.20 -7.30
N ALA A 71 13.12 10.35 -7.41
CA ALA A 71 13.89 10.71 -8.61
C ALA A 71 15.13 9.83 -8.84
N LEU A 72 15.66 9.14 -7.82
CA LEU A 72 16.74 8.16 -8.01
C LEU A 72 16.32 7.01 -8.95
N GLN A 73 15.01 6.70 -8.99
CA GLN A 73 14.45 5.66 -9.85
C GLN A 73 14.29 6.11 -11.30
N ALA A 74 14.44 7.39 -11.61
CA ALA A 74 14.27 7.89 -12.98
C ALA A 74 15.31 7.27 -13.95
N HIS A 75 15.03 7.23 -15.24
CA HIS A 75 15.94 6.60 -16.20
C HIS A 75 17.12 7.49 -16.64
N GLN A 76 16.95 8.80 -16.50
CA GLN A 76 17.92 9.83 -16.89
C GLN A 76 19.28 9.57 -16.23
N PRO A 77 20.36 9.31 -16.99
CA PRO A 77 21.69 9.03 -16.43
C PRO A 77 22.23 10.15 -15.53
N GLU A 78 21.91 11.40 -15.85
CA GLU A 78 22.33 12.60 -15.12
C GLU A 78 21.62 12.79 -13.76
N ARG A 79 20.59 11.99 -13.45
CA ARG A 79 19.84 12.10 -12.19
C ARG A 79 20.74 12.07 -10.96
N PHE A 80 21.77 11.24 -10.94
CA PHE A 80 22.67 11.12 -9.78
C PHE A 80 23.43 12.41 -9.52
N ALA A 81 23.88 13.08 -10.59
CA ALA A 81 24.56 14.36 -10.51
C ALA A 81 23.61 15.49 -10.12
N LEU A 82 22.39 15.51 -10.66
CA LEU A 82 21.33 16.44 -10.26
C LEU A 82 21.00 16.30 -8.77
N LEU A 83 20.75 15.09 -8.30
CA LEU A 83 20.43 14.82 -6.90
C LEU A 83 21.56 15.27 -5.97
N TYR A 84 22.81 15.00 -6.34
CA TYR A 84 23.96 15.45 -5.56
C TYR A 84 24.02 16.97 -5.50
N ARG A 85 23.84 17.63 -6.66
CA ARG A 85 23.83 19.09 -6.77
C ARG A 85 22.74 19.73 -5.92
N VAL A 86 21.52 19.18 -5.93
CA VAL A 86 20.41 19.66 -5.08
C VAL A 86 20.76 19.53 -3.59
N VAL A 87 21.26 18.36 -3.16
CA VAL A 87 21.64 18.15 -1.75
C VAL A 87 22.78 19.07 -1.35
N TYR A 88 23.81 19.21 -2.19
CA TYR A 88 24.93 20.12 -1.97
C TYR A 88 24.44 21.56 -1.81
N ARG A 89 23.63 22.05 -2.75
CA ARG A 89 23.12 23.42 -2.74
C ARG A 89 22.27 23.68 -1.50
N PHE A 90 21.40 22.74 -1.11
CA PHE A 90 20.62 22.85 0.11
C PHE A 90 21.52 22.93 1.36
N MET A 91 22.47 22.00 1.50
CA MET A 91 23.33 21.92 2.69
C MET A 91 24.24 23.15 2.88
N HIS A 92 24.59 23.81 1.77
CA HIS A 92 25.46 25.00 1.78
C HIS A 92 24.70 26.33 1.65
N GLY A 93 23.36 26.33 1.80
CA GLY A 93 22.55 27.54 1.76
C GLY A 93 22.47 28.21 0.38
N LEU A 94 22.73 27.47 -0.69
CA LEU A 94 22.69 27.91 -2.10
C LEU A 94 21.37 27.56 -2.79
N LEU A 95 20.41 27.06 -2.03
CA LEU A 95 19.06 26.76 -2.47
C LEU A 95 18.09 27.48 -1.53
N ASP A 96 17.49 28.56 -2.01
CA ASP A 96 16.47 29.28 -1.26
C ASP A 96 15.18 28.44 -1.21
N MET A 97 14.61 28.31 0.00
CA MET A 97 13.35 27.60 0.21
C MET A 97 12.14 28.39 -0.31
N GLU A 98 12.25 29.72 -0.43
CA GLU A 98 11.15 30.59 -0.84
C GLU A 98 10.94 30.60 -2.36
N ASP A 99 12.02 30.52 -3.15
CA ASP A 99 12.02 30.58 -4.62
C ASP A 99 12.16 29.23 -5.33
N MET A 100 11.95 28.11 -4.61
CA MET A 100 12.02 26.74 -5.16
C MET A 100 11.13 26.47 -6.39
N ARG A 101 10.20 27.37 -6.74
CA ARG A 101 9.32 27.18 -7.91
C ARG A 101 10.03 27.44 -9.23
N GLU A 102 10.93 28.40 -9.27
CA GLU A 102 11.62 28.84 -10.49
C GLU A 102 13.05 28.27 -10.60
N ASP A 103 13.55 27.60 -9.56
CA ASP A 103 14.88 26.99 -9.59
C ASP A 103 14.96 25.83 -10.61
N PRO A 104 15.87 25.88 -11.60
CA PRO A 104 15.95 24.87 -12.66
C PRO A 104 16.23 23.44 -12.16
N ASP A 105 17.06 23.29 -11.12
CA ASP A 105 17.35 21.95 -10.57
C ASP A 105 16.11 21.38 -9.86
N ILE A 106 15.34 22.24 -9.20
CA ILE A 106 14.10 21.83 -8.53
C ILE A 106 12.99 21.55 -9.54
N GLN A 107 12.91 22.30 -10.64
CA GLN A 107 12.00 21.98 -11.75
C GLN A 107 12.33 20.62 -12.34
N GLN A 108 13.61 20.38 -12.69
CA GLN A 108 14.06 19.08 -13.20
C GLN A 108 13.80 17.95 -12.19
N LEU A 109 14.08 18.16 -10.90
CA LEU A 109 13.79 17.18 -9.84
C LEU A 109 12.30 16.84 -9.79
N ARG A 110 11.41 17.85 -9.84
CA ARG A 110 9.95 17.63 -9.83
C ARG A 110 9.48 16.87 -11.05
N GLU A 111 10.04 17.14 -12.23
CA GLU A 111 9.73 16.39 -13.45
C GLU A 111 10.11 14.91 -13.30
N LEU A 112 11.32 14.62 -12.79
CA LEU A 112 11.74 13.23 -12.53
C LEU A 112 10.81 12.54 -11.53
N VAL A 113 10.49 13.21 -10.41
CA VAL A 113 9.56 12.69 -9.40
C VAL A 113 8.19 12.40 -10.00
N GLN A 114 7.62 13.34 -10.75
CA GLN A 114 6.29 13.18 -11.34
C GLN A 114 6.24 12.02 -12.33
N ASN A 115 7.27 11.88 -13.18
CA ASN A 115 7.35 10.78 -14.14
C ASN A 115 7.44 9.42 -13.44
N VAL A 116 8.27 9.31 -12.39
CA VAL A 116 8.40 8.08 -11.59
C VAL A 116 7.11 7.77 -10.83
N LYS A 117 6.45 8.77 -10.25
CA LYS A 117 5.17 8.61 -9.54
C LYS A 117 4.09 8.08 -10.48
N GLN A 118 3.88 8.74 -11.62
CA GLN A 118 2.87 8.36 -12.61
C GLN A 118 3.08 6.93 -13.13
N GLU A 119 4.33 6.55 -13.43
CA GLU A 119 4.63 5.19 -13.86
C GLU A 119 4.45 4.17 -12.73
N THR A 120 4.80 4.52 -11.49
CA THR A 120 4.57 3.66 -10.34
C THR A 120 3.08 3.37 -10.15
N GLU A 121 2.22 4.38 -10.26
CA GLU A 121 0.76 4.20 -10.20
C GLU A 121 0.26 3.25 -11.31
N GLN A 122 0.74 3.44 -12.54
CA GLN A 122 0.40 2.56 -13.67
C GLN A 122 0.87 1.12 -13.43
N PHE A 123 2.09 0.92 -12.95
CA PHE A 123 2.62 -0.40 -12.60
C PHE A 123 1.80 -1.07 -11.49
N ARG A 124 1.48 -0.34 -10.42
CA ARG A 124 0.70 -0.85 -9.28
C ARG A 124 -0.74 -1.21 -9.68
N LEU A 125 -1.34 -0.45 -10.59
CA LEU A 125 -2.63 -0.78 -11.19
C LEU A 125 -2.52 -2.06 -12.05
N ALA A 126 -1.53 -2.14 -12.93
CA ALA A 126 -1.30 -3.33 -13.76
C ALA A 126 -1.08 -4.59 -12.90
N PHE A 127 -0.27 -4.48 -11.85
CA PHE A 127 -0.05 -5.57 -10.90
C PHE A 127 -1.32 -5.94 -10.13
N SER A 128 -2.11 -4.95 -9.71
CA SER A 128 -3.40 -5.17 -9.04
C SER A 128 -4.39 -5.94 -9.93
N ILE A 129 -4.47 -5.60 -11.21
CA ILE A 129 -5.32 -6.31 -12.18
C ILE A 129 -4.81 -7.74 -12.38
N PHE A 130 -3.51 -7.91 -12.58
CA PHE A 130 -2.84 -9.21 -12.70
C PHE A 130 -3.15 -10.13 -11.50
N SER A 131 -2.95 -9.62 -10.28
CA SER A 131 -3.18 -10.35 -9.04
C SER A 131 -4.65 -10.73 -8.86
N ASN A 132 -5.58 -9.84 -9.19
CA ASN A 132 -7.02 -10.11 -9.08
C ASN A 132 -7.48 -11.20 -10.08
N GLN A 133 -6.93 -11.22 -11.30
CA GLN A 133 -7.37 -12.13 -12.36
C GLN A 133 -6.72 -13.52 -12.28
N ARG A 134 -5.45 -13.60 -11.83
CA ARG A 134 -4.65 -14.85 -11.71
C ARG A 134 -4.70 -15.78 -12.93
N GLN A 135 -4.74 -15.23 -14.13
CA GLN A 135 -4.68 -16.02 -15.37
C GLN A 135 -3.28 -16.55 -15.68
N SER A 136 -2.24 -15.91 -15.13
CA SER A 136 -0.82 -16.24 -15.29
C SER A 136 -0.11 -16.13 -13.94
N LYS A 137 1.07 -16.75 -13.84
CA LYS A 137 1.99 -16.55 -12.71
C LYS A 137 2.98 -15.41 -12.96
N SER A 138 3.06 -14.91 -14.19
CA SER A 138 4.02 -13.89 -14.59
C SER A 138 3.31 -12.67 -15.20
N LEU A 139 3.71 -11.49 -14.74
CA LEU A 139 3.36 -10.19 -15.31
C LEU A 139 4.51 -9.68 -16.16
N HIS A 140 4.29 -9.49 -17.45
CA HIS A 140 5.22 -8.77 -18.32
C HIS A 140 4.89 -7.27 -18.27
N TYR A 141 5.90 -6.44 -17.97
CA TYR A 141 5.76 -4.99 -17.91
C TYR A 141 7.01 -4.32 -18.47
N THR A 142 6.85 -3.29 -19.29
CA THR A 142 7.95 -2.53 -19.89
C THR A 142 7.98 -1.13 -19.27
N PRO A 143 8.73 -0.94 -18.16
CA PRO A 143 8.88 0.37 -17.55
C PRO A 143 9.89 1.22 -18.33
N GLN A 144 9.67 2.53 -18.32
CA GLN A 144 10.58 3.57 -18.74
C GLN A 144 11.59 3.88 -17.64
N ASN A 145 11.20 3.85 -16.36
CA ASN A 145 12.05 4.11 -15.19
C ASN A 145 12.37 2.83 -14.39
N TYR A 146 13.27 2.94 -13.42
CA TYR A 146 13.76 1.84 -12.59
C TYR A 146 12.92 1.64 -11.31
N ILE A 147 11.64 1.27 -11.48
CA ILE A 147 10.66 1.24 -10.39
C ILE A 147 10.41 -0.14 -9.75
N VAL A 148 10.89 -1.23 -10.35
CA VAL A 148 10.51 -2.61 -9.98
C VAL A 148 10.91 -2.95 -8.55
N GLU A 149 12.18 -2.73 -8.20
CA GLU A 149 12.74 -3.07 -6.88
C GLU A 149 11.99 -2.31 -5.76
N ALA A 150 11.74 -1.03 -5.99
CA ALA A 150 11.09 -0.15 -5.01
C ALA A 150 9.61 -0.49 -4.77
N ASN A 151 8.99 -1.27 -5.66
CA ASN A 151 7.60 -1.72 -5.56
C ASN A 151 7.46 -3.17 -5.06
N GLY A 152 8.56 -3.86 -4.74
CA GLY A 152 8.51 -5.25 -4.26
C GLY A 152 7.61 -5.43 -3.03
N ARG A 153 7.68 -4.49 -2.07
CA ARG A 153 6.81 -4.50 -0.89
C ARG A 153 5.32 -4.42 -1.25
N PHE A 154 4.95 -3.50 -2.14
CA PHE A 154 3.57 -3.37 -2.63
C PHE A 154 3.09 -4.70 -3.23
N CYS A 155 3.89 -5.31 -4.11
CA CYS A 155 3.53 -6.55 -4.77
C CYS A 155 3.32 -7.72 -3.78
N ILE A 156 4.19 -7.87 -2.78
CA ILE A 156 4.08 -8.90 -1.72
C ILE A 156 2.83 -8.67 -0.86
N GLU A 157 2.57 -7.42 -0.50
CA GLU A 157 1.41 -7.09 0.34
C GLU A 157 0.08 -7.31 -0.40
N ARG A 158 0.09 -7.10 -1.73
CA ARG A 158 -1.06 -7.25 -2.62
C ARG A 158 -1.37 -8.71 -2.95
N ASP A 159 -0.35 -9.52 -3.22
CA ASP A 159 -0.51 -10.94 -3.53
C ASP A 159 0.48 -11.82 -2.76
N ALA A 160 -0.05 -12.59 -1.81
CA ALA A 160 0.73 -13.53 -1.01
C ALA A 160 1.11 -14.81 -1.78
N GLN A 161 0.43 -15.14 -2.90
CA GLN A 161 0.75 -16.33 -3.69
C GLN A 161 1.99 -16.10 -4.56
N PRO A 162 2.71 -17.15 -4.98
CA PRO A 162 3.89 -16.98 -5.82
C PRO A 162 3.58 -16.31 -7.16
N TRP A 163 4.40 -15.33 -7.56
CA TRP A 163 4.29 -14.58 -8.81
C TRP A 163 5.65 -14.09 -9.30
N GLU A 164 5.75 -13.77 -10.59
CA GLU A 164 6.93 -13.18 -11.22
C GLU A 164 6.55 -11.89 -11.96
N VAL A 165 7.40 -10.87 -11.87
CA VAL A 165 7.35 -9.67 -12.71
C VAL A 165 8.57 -9.69 -13.63
N ILE A 166 8.31 -9.58 -14.92
CA ILE A 166 9.31 -9.66 -15.97
C ILE A 166 9.37 -8.31 -16.68
N THR A 167 10.53 -7.67 -16.65
CA THR A 167 10.81 -6.42 -17.37
C THR A 167 12.13 -6.50 -18.14
N PRO A 168 12.40 -5.57 -19.08
CA PRO A 168 13.65 -5.55 -19.82
C PRO A 168 14.90 -5.40 -18.94
N TYR A 169 14.83 -4.63 -17.85
CA TYR A 169 16.01 -4.34 -17.01
C TYR A 169 16.07 -5.20 -15.73
N ARG A 170 14.91 -5.64 -15.22
CA ARG A 170 14.81 -6.38 -13.96
C ARG A 170 13.76 -7.48 -14.01
N ARG A 171 14.09 -8.64 -13.41
CA ARG A 171 13.09 -9.62 -13.00
C ARG A 171 12.94 -9.62 -11.48
N MET A 172 11.72 -9.79 -11.01
CA MET A 172 11.37 -9.87 -9.60
C MET A 172 10.45 -11.08 -9.39
N TRP A 173 10.81 -11.96 -8.46
CA TRP A 173 10.07 -13.19 -8.19
C TRP A 173 9.78 -13.33 -6.70
N TRP A 174 8.51 -13.55 -6.38
CA TRP A 174 8.06 -13.92 -5.05
C TRP A 174 7.75 -15.41 -5.01
N ASP A 175 8.45 -16.16 -4.15
CA ASP A 175 8.28 -17.61 -4.02
C ASP A 175 7.19 -18.03 -3.01
N GLY A 176 6.50 -17.05 -2.39
CA GLY A 176 5.57 -17.25 -1.29
C GLY A 176 6.17 -16.97 0.10
N ASN A 177 7.48 -16.78 0.19
CA ASN A 177 8.20 -16.57 1.45
C ASN A 177 9.33 -15.51 1.35
N GLN A 178 10.06 -15.47 0.23
CA GLN A 178 11.19 -14.57 0.00
C GLN A 178 11.07 -13.94 -1.38
N LEU A 179 11.42 -12.64 -1.46
CA LEU A 179 11.55 -11.92 -2.71
C LEU A 179 12.94 -12.15 -3.28
N HIS A 180 13.01 -12.35 -4.60
CA HIS A 180 14.25 -12.54 -5.35
C HIS A 180 14.30 -11.62 -6.56
N PHE A 181 15.50 -11.23 -6.96
CA PHE A 181 15.78 -10.44 -8.14
C PHE A 181 16.78 -11.13 -9.06
N ALA A 182 16.62 -10.90 -10.36
CA ALA A 182 17.55 -11.33 -11.38
C ALA A 182 17.67 -10.26 -12.48
N MET A 183 18.55 -10.49 -13.44
CA MET A 183 18.69 -9.63 -14.61
C MET A 183 17.40 -9.63 -15.44
N GLY A 184 17.10 -8.48 -16.06
CA GLY A 184 15.97 -8.36 -16.97
C GLY A 184 16.16 -9.07 -18.31
N GLU A 185 15.08 -9.12 -19.10
CA GLU A 185 15.05 -9.82 -20.38
C GLU A 185 16.03 -9.28 -21.42
N ALA A 186 16.39 -7.99 -21.36
CA ALA A 186 17.34 -7.39 -22.29
C ALA A 186 18.77 -7.93 -22.07
N GLU A 187 19.08 -8.38 -20.85
CA GLU A 187 20.40 -8.90 -20.47
C GLU A 187 20.45 -10.42 -20.38
N ALA A 188 19.34 -11.07 -20.00
CA ALA A 188 19.22 -12.51 -19.92
C ALA A 188 17.82 -12.98 -20.34
N VAL A 189 17.72 -13.55 -21.54
CA VAL A 189 16.48 -14.16 -22.06
C VAL A 189 16.03 -15.34 -21.18
N HIS A 190 16.99 -16.12 -20.68
CA HIS A 190 16.77 -17.22 -19.76
C HIS A 190 17.53 -16.98 -18.46
N VAL A 191 16.85 -17.12 -17.32
CA VAL A 191 17.44 -16.99 -15.98
C VAL A 191 17.43 -18.36 -15.33
N SER A 192 18.61 -18.93 -15.09
CA SER A 192 18.76 -20.18 -14.34
C SER A 192 18.61 -19.95 -12.83
N ALA A 193 18.41 -21.02 -12.06
CA ALA A 193 18.13 -20.93 -10.62
C ALA A 193 19.24 -20.22 -9.82
N ASP A 194 20.50 -20.36 -10.24
CA ASP A 194 21.68 -19.74 -9.62
C ASP A 194 21.83 -18.24 -9.91
N MET A 195 21.07 -17.70 -10.87
CA MET A 195 21.08 -16.29 -11.22
C MET A 195 20.14 -15.44 -10.35
N TRP A 196 19.24 -16.07 -9.61
CA TRP A 196 18.35 -15.40 -8.66
C TRP A 196 19.08 -15.07 -7.37
N GLN A 197 18.93 -13.82 -6.91
CA GLN A 197 19.46 -13.37 -5.63
C GLN A 197 18.31 -12.93 -4.75
N LYS A 198 18.38 -13.31 -3.47
CA LYS A 198 17.40 -12.87 -2.48
C LYS A 198 17.49 -11.35 -2.30
N ASP A 199 16.33 -10.72 -2.11
CA ASP A 199 16.26 -9.34 -1.63
C ASP A 199 17.15 -9.15 -0.39
N GLY A 200 17.92 -8.06 -0.41
CA GLY A 200 18.89 -7.71 0.63
C GLY A 200 20.21 -8.48 0.55
N GLN A 201 20.44 -9.26 -0.51
CA GLN A 201 21.70 -10.00 -0.72
C GLN A 201 22.37 -9.63 -2.05
N GLY A 202 23.69 -9.80 -2.08
CA GLY A 202 24.49 -9.60 -3.27
C GLY A 202 24.48 -8.16 -3.76
N ILE A 203 24.22 -7.97 -5.05
CA ILE A 203 24.26 -6.64 -5.69
C ILE A 203 22.90 -5.93 -5.67
N TRP A 204 21.79 -6.62 -5.41
CA TRP A 204 20.44 -6.03 -5.40
C TRP A 204 20.01 -5.69 -3.97
N GLN A 205 20.72 -4.74 -3.39
CA GLN A 205 20.46 -4.26 -2.04
C GLN A 205 20.58 -2.74 -1.99
N GLY A 206 19.99 -2.13 -0.97
CA GLY A 206 20.15 -0.70 -0.77
C GLY A 206 19.50 0.15 -1.86
N TYR A 207 18.35 -0.30 -2.38
CA TYR A 207 17.46 0.48 -3.24
C TYR A 207 16.39 1.23 -2.42
N PRO A 208 15.76 2.29 -2.96
CA PRO A 208 14.69 3.00 -2.27
C PRO A 208 13.42 2.14 -2.16
N ASN A 209 12.62 2.36 -1.11
CA ASN A 209 11.23 1.90 -1.07
C ASN A 209 10.33 3.04 -1.52
N THR A 210 9.44 2.79 -2.49
CA THR A 210 8.49 3.81 -2.94
C THR A 210 7.25 3.79 -2.04
N VAL A 211 6.91 4.95 -1.48
CA VAL A 211 5.68 5.17 -0.71
C VAL A 211 4.93 6.33 -1.36
N LEU A 212 3.80 6.03 -1.98
CA LEU A 212 2.92 7.03 -2.58
C LEU A 212 1.77 7.30 -1.61
N VAL A 213 1.97 8.25 -0.69
CA VAL A 213 0.89 8.63 0.23
C VAL A 213 -0.22 9.28 -0.59
N PRO A 214 -1.43 8.68 -0.62
CA PRO A 214 -2.50 9.15 -1.49
C PRO A 214 -3.03 10.51 -1.03
N THR A 215 -3.26 11.40 -1.99
CA THR A 215 -3.95 12.66 -1.78
C THR A 215 -5.47 12.48 -1.95
N LEU A 216 -6.25 13.49 -1.55
CA LEU A 216 -7.70 13.48 -1.80
C LEU A 216 -8.04 13.46 -3.30
N GLU A 217 -7.17 14.05 -4.13
CA GLU A 217 -7.33 14.05 -5.58
C GLU A 217 -7.09 12.66 -6.15
N ASP A 218 -6.03 11.96 -5.73
CA ASP A 218 -5.73 10.59 -6.16
C ASP A 218 -6.92 9.66 -5.86
N VAL A 219 -7.50 9.77 -4.65
CA VAL A 219 -8.69 9.01 -4.23
C VAL A 219 -9.93 9.36 -5.07
N ALA A 220 -10.11 10.64 -5.42
CA ALA A 220 -11.26 11.09 -6.20
C ALA A 220 -11.17 10.70 -7.69
N GLN A 221 -9.97 10.58 -8.22
CA GLN A 221 -9.68 10.20 -9.61
C GLN A 221 -9.68 8.68 -9.84
N ALA A 222 -9.56 7.87 -8.78
CA ALA A 222 -9.67 6.42 -8.88
C ALA A 222 -10.99 6.01 -9.55
N SER A 223 -10.89 5.28 -10.66
CA SER A 223 -12.01 4.92 -11.54
C SER A 223 -12.46 3.47 -11.42
N SER A 224 -11.74 2.67 -10.63
CA SER A 224 -12.04 1.26 -10.36
C SER A 224 -11.62 0.88 -8.94
N LEU A 225 -12.21 -0.19 -8.39
CA LEU A 225 -11.80 -0.74 -7.09
C LEU A 225 -10.33 -1.21 -7.11
N ALA A 226 -9.84 -1.65 -8.26
CA ALA A 226 -8.44 -2.03 -8.43
C ALA A 226 -7.50 -0.83 -8.25
N SER A 227 -7.80 0.30 -8.89
CA SER A 227 -7.04 1.55 -8.71
C SER A 227 -7.16 2.09 -7.28
N LEU A 228 -8.37 2.13 -6.72
CA LEU A 228 -8.61 2.67 -5.38
C LEU A 228 -7.91 1.84 -4.29
N SER A 229 -7.91 0.50 -4.45
CA SER A 229 -7.21 -0.41 -3.56
C SER A 229 -5.68 -0.21 -3.61
N ALA A 230 -5.12 0.01 -4.81
CA ALA A 230 -3.70 0.29 -4.96
C ALA A 230 -3.27 1.57 -4.24
N GLU A 231 -4.07 2.64 -4.34
CA GLU A 231 -3.87 3.89 -3.58
C GLU A 231 -3.92 3.67 -2.06
N ALA A 232 -4.88 2.87 -1.60
CA ALA A 232 -5.11 2.65 -0.17
C ALA A 232 -3.94 1.95 0.55
N MET A 233 -3.08 1.23 -0.18
CA MET A 233 -1.97 0.46 0.41
C MET A 233 -0.93 1.34 1.12
N ASP A 234 -0.73 2.58 0.64
CA ASP A 234 0.21 3.54 1.26
C ASP A 234 -0.51 4.60 2.11
N CYS A 235 -1.78 4.37 2.46
CA CYS A 235 -2.58 5.29 3.25
C CYS A 235 -1.92 5.60 4.60
N ARG A 236 -1.73 6.90 4.86
CA ARG A 236 -1.23 7.42 6.15
C ARG A 236 -2.17 8.40 6.84
N ALA A 237 -3.46 8.35 6.51
CA ALA A 237 -4.46 9.32 6.94
C ALA A 237 -4.73 9.36 8.46
N CYS A 238 -4.40 8.29 9.20
CA CYS A 238 -4.51 8.23 10.67
C CYS A 238 -3.38 7.41 11.29
N SER A 239 -3.15 7.51 12.60
CA SER A 239 -2.02 6.84 13.28
C SER A 239 -2.01 5.30 13.19
N LEU A 240 -3.13 4.67 12.81
CA LEU A 240 -3.25 3.21 12.73
C LEU A 240 -2.36 2.56 11.66
N TRP A 241 -1.89 3.30 10.65
CA TRP A 241 -0.97 2.76 9.65
C TRP A 241 0.37 2.31 10.27
N GLN A 242 0.77 2.92 11.38
CA GLN A 242 2.09 2.67 11.99
C GLN A 242 2.21 1.29 12.65
N PRO A 243 1.30 0.87 13.55
CA PRO A 243 1.40 -0.44 14.19
C PRO A 243 0.79 -1.58 13.37
N ALA A 244 -0.10 -1.28 12.41
CA ALA A 244 -0.70 -2.29 11.54
C ALA A 244 0.35 -2.90 10.60
N ASN A 245 0.12 -4.13 10.15
CA ASN A 245 1.01 -4.78 9.19
C ASN A 245 0.82 -4.20 7.78
N ARG A 246 -0.43 -3.98 7.38
CA ARG A 246 -0.81 -3.44 6.06
C ARG A 246 -2.25 -2.92 6.08
N THR A 247 -2.61 -2.16 5.06
CA THR A 247 -4.01 -1.84 4.76
C THR A 247 -4.79 -3.11 4.40
N VAL A 248 -6.00 -3.27 4.96
CA VAL A 248 -6.98 -4.27 4.51
C VAL A 248 -8.13 -3.52 3.85
N PHE A 249 -8.09 -3.50 2.52
CA PHE A 249 -9.12 -2.90 1.68
C PHE A 249 -10.36 -3.80 1.59
N GLY A 250 -11.45 -3.32 0.98
CA GLY A 250 -12.61 -4.15 0.69
C GLY A 250 -12.39 -5.14 -0.45
N GLU A 251 -13.15 -6.22 -0.46
CA GLU A 251 -13.09 -7.28 -1.46
C GLU A 251 -14.50 -7.61 -1.98
N GLY A 252 -14.62 -7.76 -3.31
CA GLY A 252 -15.85 -8.13 -3.98
C GLY A 252 -15.88 -7.63 -5.42
N VAL A 253 -17.07 -7.59 -6.00
CA VAL A 253 -17.29 -7.18 -7.40
C VAL A 253 -17.76 -5.74 -7.45
N GLU A 254 -17.34 -4.99 -8.47
CA GLU A 254 -17.92 -3.68 -8.79
C GLU A 254 -19.40 -3.81 -9.15
N ASN A 255 -20.19 -2.76 -8.90
CA ASN A 255 -21.62 -2.69 -9.23
C ASN A 255 -22.51 -3.80 -8.60
N THR A 256 -22.06 -4.43 -7.51
CA THR A 256 -22.92 -5.35 -6.76
C THR A 256 -24.00 -4.58 -5.98
N PRO A 257 -25.26 -5.04 -5.99
CA PRO A 257 -26.34 -4.36 -5.27
C PRO A 257 -26.19 -4.44 -3.75
N LEU A 258 -25.31 -5.31 -3.23
CA LEU A 258 -25.19 -5.59 -1.81
C LEU A 258 -23.76 -5.39 -1.29
N MET A 259 -23.64 -4.49 -0.33
CA MET A 259 -22.38 -4.17 0.35
C MET A 259 -22.50 -4.45 1.85
N PHE A 260 -21.48 -5.06 2.44
CA PHE A 260 -21.35 -5.26 3.88
C PHE A 260 -20.21 -4.42 4.43
N VAL A 261 -20.47 -3.75 5.55
CA VAL A 261 -19.47 -2.91 6.23
C VAL A 261 -19.31 -3.40 7.65
N GLY A 262 -18.10 -3.86 7.99
CA GLY A 262 -17.66 -4.19 9.35
C GLY A 262 -17.00 -3.02 10.07
N GLU A 263 -16.40 -3.30 11.22
CA GLU A 263 -15.73 -2.30 12.06
C GLU A 263 -14.33 -1.97 11.55
N GLN A 264 -13.41 -2.93 11.63
CA GLN A 264 -12.01 -2.82 11.24
C GLN A 264 -11.45 -4.23 11.00
N PRO A 265 -10.25 -4.38 10.42
CA PRO A 265 -9.61 -5.68 10.26
C PRO A 265 -9.22 -6.26 11.63
N GLY A 266 -9.23 -7.58 11.75
CA GLY A 266 -8.67 -8.30 12.89
C GLY A 266 -7.24 -8.76 12.65
N ASP A 267 -6.74 -9.58 13.57
CA ASP A 267 -5.38 -10.14 13.55
C ASP A 267 -5.08 -10.95 12.28
N GLN A 268 -6.02 -11.80 11.86
CA GLN A 268 -5.83 -12.64 10.67
C GLN A 268 -6.00 -11.84 9.38
N GLU A 269 -6.96 -10.91 9.36
CA GLU A 269 -7.19 -10.01 8.23
C GLU A 269 -5.97 -9.12 7.95
N ASP A 270 -5.35 -8.55 8.99
CA ASP A 270 -4.16 -7.70 8.88
C ASP A 270 -2.91 -8.45 8.38
N LEU A 271 -2.79 -9.76 8.69
CA LEU A 271 -1.72 -10.59 8.13
C LEU A 271 -2.02 -11.01 6.69
N ALA A 272 -3.28 -11.34 6.40
CA ALA A 272 -3.70 -11.85 5.09
C ALA A 272 -3.92 -10.74 4.04
N GLY A 273 -4.14 -9.49 4.47
CA GLY A 273 -4.53 -8.38 3.58
C GLY A 273 -5.98 -8.48 3.06
N ARG A 274 -6.82 -9.33 3.66
CA ARG A 274 -8.18 -9.63 3.16
C ARG A 274 -9.24 -9.48 4.25
N PRO A 275 -10.42 -8.91 3.95
CA PRO A 275 -11.45 -8.67 4.95
C PRO A 275 -12.24 -9.96 5.27
N PHE A 276 -12.59 -10.16 6.53
CA PHE A 276 -13.42 -11.28 7.01
C PHE A 276 -12.84 -12.68 6.70
N VAL A 277 -11.54 -12.89 6.93
CA VAL A 277 -10.92 -14.22 6.82
C VAL A 277 -10.75 -14.94 8.16
N GLY A 278 -10.90 -14.22 9.28
CA GLY A 278 -10.78 -14.74 10.62
C GLY A 278 -12.03 -15.49 11.13
N PRO A 279 -12.08 -15.83 12.44
CA PRO A 279 -13.20 -16.57 13.03
C PRO A 279 -14.56 -15.89 12.86
N ALA A 280 -14.60 -14.56 12.94
CA ALA A 280 -15.83 -13.79 12.70
C ALA A 280 -16.26 -13.87 11.22
N GLY A 281 -15.29 -13.89 10.30
CA GLY A 281 -15.49 -14.12 8.87
C GLY A 281 -16.09 -15.49 8.57
N GLN A 282 -15.61 -16.55 9.23
CA GLN A 282 -16.18 -17.90 9.06
C GLN A 282 -17.64 -18.00 9.52
N VAL A 283 -18.02 -17.27 10.58
CA VAL A 283 -19.43 -17.19 11.01
C VAL A 283 -20.24 -16.39 9.98
N PHE A 284 -19.67 -15.32 9.45
CA PHE A 284 -20.30 -14.49 8.43
C PHE A 284 -20.54 -15.27 7.13
N ASP A 285 -19.54 -15.98 6.62
CA ASP A 285 -19.63 -16.77 5.38
C ASP A 285 -20.69 -17.87 5.50
N ARG A 286 -20.74 -18.57 6.65
CA ARG A 286 -21.79 -19.56 6.92
C ARG A 286 -23.19 -18.95 6.94
N ALA A 287 -23.33 -17.78 7.56
CA ALA A 287 -24.61 -17.09 7.63
C ALA A 287 -25.06 -16.57 6.26
N LEU A 288 -24.13 -16.13 5.41
CA LEU A 288 -24.40 -15.76 4.02
C LEU A 288 -24.92 -16.97 3.23
N GLU A 289 -24.25 -18.12 3.34
CA GLU A 289 -24.65 -19.36 2.68
C GLU A 289 -26.08 -19.78 3.10
N GLU A 290 -26.37 -19.79 4.40
CA GLU A 290 -27.71 -20.09 4.93
C GLU A 290 -28.80 -19.07 4.54
N ALA A 291 -28.40 -17.85 4.21
CA ALA A 291 -29.28 -16.79 3.70
C ALA A 291 -29.44 -16.82 2.17
N GLY A 292 -28.72 -17.72 1.47
CA GLY A 292 -28.73 -17.81 0.01
C GLY A 292 -27.94 -16.69 -0.68
N ILE A 293 -26.97 -16.08 0.01
CA ILE A 293 -26.12 -15.00 -0.52
C ILE A 293 -24.76 -15.59 -0.89
N LEU A 294 -24.38 -15.47 -2.17
CA LEU A 294 -23.07 -15.91 -2.63
C LEU A 294 -21.99 -14.88 -2.27
N ARG A 295 -20.95 -15.29 -1.53
CA ARG A 295 -19.86 -14.42 -1.05
C ARG A 295 -19.13 -13.67 -2.15
N ASN A 296 -19.01 -14.28 -3.32
CA ASN A 296 -18.37 -13.71 -4.52
C ASN A 296 -19.29 -12.77 -5.33
N HIS A 297 -20.55 -12.59 -4.93
CA HIS A 297 -21.49 -11.66 -5.55
C HIS A 297 -21.74 -10.39 -4.72
N VAL A 298 -21.02 -10.21 -3.62
CA VAL A 298 -21.18 -9.09 -2.70
C VAL A 298 -19.87 -8.35 -2.49
N TYR A 299 -19.96 -7.10 -2.07
CA TYR A 299 -18.79 -6.32 -1.67
C TYR A 299 -18.70 -6.27 -0.15
N VAL A 300 -17.53 -6.58 0.41
CA VAL A 300 -17.34 -6.64 1.86
C VAL A 300 -16.12 -5.84 2.24
N THR A 301 -16.31 -4.93 3.17
CA THR A 301 -15.27 -4.02 3.62
C THR A 301 -15.44 -3.67 5.10
N ASN A 302 -14.58 -2.80 5.62
CA ASN A 302 -14.65 -2.27 6.98
C ASN A 302 -14.70 -0.74 6.99
N ALA A 303 -15.27 -0.16 8.04
CA ALA A 303 -15.28 1.28 8.24
C ALA A 303 -13.86 1.87 8.41
N VAL A 304 -12.94 1.11 9.02
CA VAL A 304 -11.52 1.44 9.15
C VAL A 304 -10.69 0.37 8.43
N LYS A 305 -9.61 0.76 7.75
CA LYS A 305 -8.79 -0.15 6.92
C LYS A 305 -7.53 -0.70 7.58
N HIS A 306 -7.20 -0.23 8.79
CA HIS A 306 -6.02 -0.69 9.54
C HIS A 306 -6.44 -1.30 10.88
N PHE A 307 -5.74 -2.35 11.30
CA PHE A 307 -6.04 -3.04 12.55
C PHE A 307 -5.56 -2.26 13.76
N ARG A 308 -6.48 -1.84 14.62
CA ARG A 308 -6.13 -1.28 15.93
C ARG A 308 -6.04 -2.39 16.99
N PHE A 309 -4.87 -2.49 17.63
CA PHE A 309 -4.64 -3.48 18.66
C PHE A 309 -3.69 -2.99 19.76
N THR A 310 -3.59 -3.80 20.81
CA THR A 310 -2.62 -3.66 21.91
C THR A 310 -1.91 -4.99 22.11
N TRP A 311 -0.66 -4.96 22.53
CA TRP A 311 0.08 -6.19 22.86
C TRP A 311 -0.28 -6.68 24.25
N LYS A 312 -0.63 -7.96 24.37
CA LYS A 312 -0.80 -8.65 25.65
C LYS A 312 -0.30 -10.09 25.51
N ASN A 313 0.69 -10.48 26.32
CA ASN A 313 1.30 -11.82 26.30
C ASN A 313 1.69 -12.27 24.88
N ASN A 314 2.38 -11.40 24.14
CA ASN A 314 2.79 -11.63 22.74
C ASN A 314 1.63 -11.88 21.74
N ARG A 315 0.40 -11.50 22.11
CA ARG A 315 -0.78 -11.56 21.24
C ARG A 315 -1.30 -10.16 20.95
N ARG A 316 -1.77 -9.94 19.73
CA ARG A 316 -2.41 -8.70 19.29
C ARG A 316 -3.88 -8.72 19.72
N LEU A 317 -4.20 -7.98 20.77
CA LEU A 317 -5.55 -7.87 21.30
C LEU A 317 -6.28 -6.70 20.63
N HIS A 318 -7.34 -7.03 19.89
CA HIS A 318 -8.19 -6.08 19.19
C HIS A 318 -8.71 -4.96 20.12
N GLN A 319 -8.59 -3.71 19.66
CA GLN A 319 -9.19 -2.53 20.29
C GLN A 319 -10.17 -1.86 19.33
N LYS A 320 -11.30 -1.38 19.83
CA LYS A 320 -12.25 -0.62 19.00
C LYS A 320 -11.54 0.61 18.41
N PRO A 321 -11.72 0.94 17.11
CA PRO A 321 -11.17 2.18 16.55
C PRO A 321 -11.76 3.40 17.26
N ASP A 322 -10.94 4.44 17.41
CA ASP A 322 -11.41 5.73 17.92
C ASP A 322 -12.11 6.55 16.84
N GLN A 323 -12.79 7.62 17.27
CA GLN A 323 -13.58 8.46 16.39
C GLN A 323 -12.72 9.14 15.31
N GLU A 324 -11.51 9.58 15.67
CA GLU A 324 -10.55 10.18 14.73
C GLU A 324 -10.18 9.21 13.61
N SER A 325 -9.88 7.95 13.95
CA SER A 325 -9.57 6.92 12.96
C SER A 325 -10.77 6.62 12.05
N VAL A 326 -11.99 6.56 12.61
CA VAL A 326 -13.22 6.36 11.83
C VAL A 326 -13.43 7.52 10.85
N GLU A 327 -13.23 8.76 11.30
CA GLU A 327 -13.39 9.95 10.47
C GLU A 327 -12.35 10.03 9.36
N ALA A 328 -11.07 9.81 9.69
CA ALA A 328 -9.98 9.82 8.73
C ALA A 328 -10.13 8.73 7.65
N CYS A 329 -10.70 7.56 8.00
CA CYS A 329 -10.89 6.47 7.05
C CYS A 329 -12.14 6.61 6.16
N ARG A 330 -13.02 7.58 6.42
CA ARG A 330 -14.23 7.80 5.60
C ARG A 330 -13.93 8.04 4.13
N ILE A 331 -12.79 8.64 3.81
CA ILE A 331 -12.38 8.90 2.41
C ILE A 331 -12.41 7.61 1.58
N TRP A 332 -12.00 6.49 2.18
CA TRP A 332 -11.96 5.20 1.52
C TRP A 332 -13.35 4.57 1.43
N LEU A 333 -14.12 4.61 2.52
CA LEU A 333 -15.46 4.02 2.54
C LEU A 333 -16.41 4.74 1.57
N ASP A 334 -16.33 6.07 1.49
CA ASP A 334 -17.14 6.86 0.57
C ASP A 334 -16.71 6.62 -0.88
N ALA A 335 -15.41 6.47 -1.16
CA ALA A 335 -14.92 6.11 -2.49
C ALA A 335 -15.32 4.68 -2.90
N GLU A 336 -15.25 3.70 -1.99
CA GLU A 336 -15.76 2.34 -2.23
C GLU A 336 -17.26 2.36 -2.55
N ARG A 337 -18.08 3.08 -1.77
CA ARG A 337 -19.53 3.21 -2.03
C ARG A 337 -19.81 3.83 -3.39
N LYS A 338 -19.03 4.84 -3.77
CA LYS A 338 -19.15 5.49 -5.08
C LYS A 338 -18.83 4.54 -6.23
N LEU A 339 -17.87 3.62 -6.09
CA LEU A 339 -17.52 2.66 -7.14
C LEU A 339 -18.41 1.42 -7.15
N VAL A 340 -18.90 1.00 -5.98
CA VAL A 340 -19.76 -0.18 -5.84
C VAL A 340 -21.21 0.12 -6.20
N HIS A 341 -21.68 1.35 -5.98
CA HIS A 341 -23.08 1.76 -6.18
C HIS A 341 -24.11 0.78 -5.55
N PRO A 342 -23.99 0.44 -4.25
CA PRO A 342 -24.84 -0.59 -3.65
C PRO A 342 -26.29 -0.08 -3.51
N LYS A 343 -27.27 -0.95 -3.83
CA LYS A 343 -28.68 -0.72 -3.52
C LYS A 343 -28.96 -0.86 -2.02
N LEU A 344 -28.22 -1.74 -1.34
CA LEU A 344 -28.34 -1.99 0.09
C LEU A 344 -26.96 -2.10 0.74
N ILE A 345 -26.76 -1.36 1.83
CA ILE A 345 -25.60 -1.51 2.72
C ILE A 345 -26.03 -2.16 4.03
N VAL A 346 -25.42 -3.31 4.35
CA VAL A 346 -25.58 -4.00 5.64
C VAL A 346 -24.46 -3.58 6.59
N MET A 347 -24.84 -2.87 7.65
CA MET A 347 -23.97 -2.35 8.70
C MET A 347 -23.80 -3.40 9.81
N LEU A 348 -22.64 -4.04 9.85
CA LEU A 348 -22.30 -5.09 10.81
C LEU A 348 -21.76 -4.46 12.11
N GLY A 349 -22.65 -4.19 13.05
CA GLY A 349 -22.33 -3.65 14.37
C GLY A 349 -22.27 -2.12 14.45
N VAL A 350 -21.96 -1.64 15.66
CA VAL A 350 -22.12 -0.22 16.04
C VAL A 350 -21.20 0.69 15.23
N THR A 351 -19.93 0.33 15.05
CA THR A 351 -18.95 1.20 14.39
C THR A 351 -19.27 1.39 12.91
N ALA A 352 -19.64 0.31 12.21
CA ALA A 352 -20.10 0.39 10.83
C ALA A 352 -21.36 1.26 10.68
N ALA A 353 -22.31 1.11 11.61
CA ALA A 353 -23.51 1.93 11.59
C ALA A 353 -23.23 3.41 11.89
N GLN A 354 -22.37 3.71 12.87
CA GLN A 354 -21.97 5.07 13.21
C GLN A 354 -21.18 5.75 12.09
N SER A 355 -20.31 5.02 11.37
CA SER A 355 -19.50 5.59 10.30
C SER A 355 -20.37 6.09 9.14
N LEU A 356 -21.40 5.31 8.76
CA LEU A 356 -22.32 5.60 7.67
C LEU A 356 -23.46 6.55 8.07
N LEU A 357 -24.10 6.33 9.23
CA LEU A 357 -25.24 7.13 9.69
C LEU A 357 -24.82 8.47 10.30
N LYS A 358 -23.53 8.65 10.62
CA LYS A 358 -22.95 9.88 11.18
C LYS A 358 -23.65 10.34 12.49
N ARG A 359 -24.19 9.39 13.26
CA ARG A 359 -24.86 9.63 14.55
C ARG A 359 -24.67 8.44 15.49
N PRO A 360 -24.89 8.59 16.81
CA PRO A 360 -24.92 7.46 17.73
C PRO A 360 -25.97 6.42 17.34
N VAL A 361 -25.65 5.13 17.51
CA VAL A 361 -26.50 3.99 17.12
C VAL A 361 -26.62 3.02 18.29
N THR A 362 -27.84 2.52 18.52
CA THR A 362 -28.09 1.41 19.45
C THR A 362 -28.62 0.21 18.65
N ILE A 363 -27.82 -0.86 18.53
CA ILE A 363 -28.15 -2.00 17.67
C ILE A 363 -29.52 -2.60 17.97
N SER A 364 -29.88 -2.78 19.25
CA SER A 364 -31.15 -3.38 19.63
C SER A 364 -32.38 -2.59 19.17
N ARG A 365 -32.24 -1.29 18.89
CA ARG A 365 -33.32 -0.41 18.42
C ARG A 365 -33.41 -0.32 16.90
N GLU A 366 -32.29 -0.51 16.21
CA GLU A 366 -32.18 -0.23 14.77
C GLU A 366 -32.01 -1.47 13.90
N ARG A 367 -31.69 -2.61 14.50
CA ARG A 367 -31.51 -3.85 13.74
C ARG A 367 -32.81 -4.35 13.13
N SER A 368 -32.69 -5.18 12.10
CA SER A 368 -33.82 -5.93 11.52
C SER A 368 -34.87 -5.06 10.82
N ARG A 369 -34.47 -3.89 10.33
CA ARG A 369 -35.31 -2.99 9.53
C ARG A 369 -34.50 -2.38 8.41
N ILE A 370 -35.08 -2.38 7.20
CA ILE A 370 -34.56 -1.60 6.08
C ILE A 370 -35.07 -0.17 6.18
N PHE A 371 -34.17 0.78 5.96
CA PHE A 371 -34.49 2.20 5.94
C PHE A 371 -33.70 2.89 4.82
N GLN A 372 -34.17 4.06 4.39
CA GLN A 372 -33.46 4.85 3.40
C GLN A 372 -32.19 5.44 4.01
N LEU A 373 -31.02 5.17 3.40
CA LEU A 373 -29.73 5.71 3.85
C LEU A 373 -29.42 7.04 3.15
N ASP A 374 -29.62 7.08 1.83
CA ASP A 374 -29.51 8.26 0.97
C ASP A 374 -30.44 8.11 -0.24
N GLU A 375 -30.41 8.98 -1.24
CA GLU A 375 -31.35 8.94 -2.38
C GLU A 375 -31.31 7.63 -3.20
N GLN A 376 -30.18 6.93 -3.21
CA GLN A 376 -29.94 5.78 -4.07
C GLN A 376 -29.69 4.48 -3.30
N CYS A 377 -29.46 4.57 -1.99
CA CYS A 377 -29.05 3.46 -1.15
C CYS A 377 -29.98 3.29 0.07
N SER A 378 -30.33 2.03 0.35
CA SER A 378 -30.95 1.63 1.60
C SER A 378 -29.91 1.11 2.59
N GLY A 379 -30.24 1.17 3.88
CA GLY A 379 -29.44 0.64 4.98
C GLY A 379 -30.17 -0.46 5.75
N LEU A 380 -29.39 -1.43 6.22
CA LEU A 380 -29.82 -2.42 7.21
C LEU A 380 -28.75 -2.52 8.31
N VAL A 381 -29.15 -2.34 9.57
CA VAL A 381 -28.25 -2.55 10.71
C VAL A 381 -28.42 -3.97 11.25
N THR A 382 -27.33 -4.63 11.63
CA THR A 382 -27.37 -5.89 12.38
C THR A 382 -26.17 -6.00 13.34
N VAL A 383 -26.08 -7.10 14.09
CA VAL A 383 -24.95 -7.39 14.98
C VAL A 383 -23.69 -7.71 14.18
N HIS A 384 -22.52 -7.38 14.74
CA HIS A 384 -21.26 -7.82 14.14
C HIS A 384 -21.04 -9.33 14.41
N PRO A 385 -20.56 -10.15 13.45
CA PRO A 385 -20.36 -11.59 13.66
C PRO A 385 -19.48 -11.95 14.87
N SER A 386 -18.51 -11.09 15.22
CA SER A 386 -17.67 -11.29 16.42
C SER A 386 -18.44 -11.22 17.74
N TYR A 387 -19.60 -10.55 17.79
CA TYR A 387 -20.48 -10.55 18.96
C TYR A 387 -21.03 -11.96 19.23
N LEU A 388 -21.40 -12.69 18.18
CA LEU A 388 -21.93 -14.06 18.26
C LEU A 388 -20.90 -15.01 18.88
N LEU A 389 -19.61 -14.80 18.62
CA LEU A 389 -18.52 -15.58 19.20
C LEU A 389 -18.25 -15.30 20.68
N ARG A 390 -18.74 -14.18 21.22
CA ARG A 390 -18.50 -13.74 22.60
C ARG A 390 -19.67 -14.06 23.54
N LEU A 391 -20.77 -14.60 23.02
CA LEU A 391 -21.92 -14.98 23.83
C LEU A 391 -21.57 -16.18 24.74
N PRO A 392 -21.87 -16.11 26.04
CA PRO A 392 -21.42 -17.13 27.01
C PRO A 392 -22.25 -18.42 27.00
N ASN A 393 -23.49 -18.36 26.51
CA ASN A 393 -24.41 -19.49 26.48
C ASN A 393 -24.70 -19.89 25.02
N GLU A 394 -24.64 -21.19 24.73
CA GLU A 394 -24.94 -21.77 23.42
C GLU A 394 -26.38 -21.49 22.96
N GLU A 395 -27.37 -21.48 23.86
CA GLU A 395 -28.74 -21.12 23.45
C GLU A 395 -28.85 -19.66 23.00
N ALA A 396 -28.17 -18.75 23.70
CA ALA A 396 -28.16 -17.34 23.34
C ALA A 396 -27.44 -17.14 22.01
N LYS A 397 -26.34 -17.86 21.79
CA LYS A 397 -25.59 -17.89 20.54
C LYS A 397 -26.44 -18.41 19.38
N ALA A 398 -27.15 -19.52 19.56
CA ALA A 398 -28.05 -20.07 18.55
C ALA A 398 -29.17 -19.07 18.22
N ARG A 399 -29.85 -18.51 19.22
CA ARG A 399 -30.91 -17.50 19.01
C ARG A 399 -30.41 -16.27 18.26
N GLU A 400 -29.29 -15.70 18.66
CA GLU A 400 -28.74 -14.50 18.01
C GLU A 400 -28.18 -14.81 16.61
N TYR A 401 -27.64 -16.01 16.38
CA TYR A 401 -27.24 -16.47 15.06
C TYR A 401 -28.46 -16.60 14.12
N THR A 402 -29.56 -17.21 14.57
CA THR A 402 -30.80 -17.29 13.78
C THR A 402 -31.29 -15.90 13.38
N ARG A 403 -31.35 -14.95 14.32
CA ARG A 403 -31.73 -13.55 14.02
C ARG A 403 -30.77 -12.88 13.05
N PHE A 404 -29.47 -13.17 13.15
CA PHE A 404 -28.48 -12.66 12.21
C PHE A 404 -28.73 -13.19 10.80
N VAL A 405 -29.00 -14.49 10.63
CA VAL A 405 -29.37 -15.08 9.34
C VAL A 405 -30.70 -14.50 8.81
N GLU A 406 -31.68 -14.24 9.67
CA GLU A 406 -32.93 -13.57 9.28
C GLU A 406 -32.69 -12.15 8.74
N ASP A 407 -31.80 -11.37 9.37
CA ASP A 407 -31.39 -10.05 8.87
C ASP A 407 -30.75 -10.17 7.48
N LEU A 408 -29.92 -11.20 7.25
CA LEU A 408 -29.32 -11.46 5.94
C LEU A 408 -30.36 -11.90 4.90
N ARG A 409 -31.35 -12.71 5.26
CA ARG A 409 -32.47 -13.09 4.36
C ARG A 409 -33.33 -11.88 3.99
N LEU A 410 -33.52 -10.95 4.92
CA LEU A 410 -34.19 -9.68 4.64
C LEU A 410 -33.40 -8.86 3.61
N ALA A 411 -32.07 -8.80 3.75
CA ALA A 411 -31.21 -8.16 2.77
C ALA A 411 -31.27 -8.81 1.39
N GLN A 412 -31.20 -10.15 1.33
CA GLN A 412 -31.31 -10.90 0.08
C GLN A 412 -32.66 -10.66 -0.59
N SER A 413 -33.75 -10.71 0.18
CA SER A 413 -35.11 -10.50 -0.33
C SER A 413 -35.28 -9.11 -0.93
N PHE A 414 -34.67 -8.08 -0.32
CA PHE A 414 -34.74 -6.71 -0.80
C PHE A 414 -34.04 -6.50 -2.14
N ILE A 415 -32.89 -7.12 -2.36
CA ILE A 415 -32.13 -6.95 -3.62
C ILE A 415 -32.67 -7.81 -4.77
N THR A 416 -33.51 -8.80 -4.49
CA THR A 416 -34.19 -9.64 -5.49
C THR A 416 -35.56 -9.11 -5.94
N GLN A 417 -36.07 -8.08 -5.27
CA GLN A 417 -37.25 -7.31 -5.70
C GLN A 417 -36.84 -6.28 -6.75
#